data_AF-A0A935P1K6-F1
#
_entry.id   AF-A0A935P1K6-F1
#
_cell.length_a   1.000
_cell.length_b   1.000
_cell.length_c   1.000
_cell.angle_alpha   90.00
_cell.angle_beta   90.00
_cell.angle_gamma   90.00
#
_symmetry.space_group_name_H-M   'P 1'
#
loop_
_entity.id
_entity.type
_entity.pdbx_description
1 polymer ?
#
loop_
_entity_poly.entity_id
_entity_poly.type
_entity_poly.pdbx_seq_one_letter_code
_entity_poly.pdbx_strand_id
1 'polypeptide(L)'
;MKRRSLAGAALALALALALAAVGCAKKKQEPAPAPASSALTLTEIELTRGKEACAAYQQQACEAAKRHPERPELAEACRLAPALEDAMKTALEIAQYPESTRRDVLQAQDSLRKTMKHCLEGVAKLAGQ
;
A
#
# COMPACT_ATOMS: atom_id res chain seq x y z
N MET A 1 -60.06 -36.15 47.08
CA MET A 1 -59.06 -36.73 46.15
C MET A 1 -59.20 -36.05 44.79
N LYS A 2 -58.25 -35.21 44.37
CA LYS A 2 -58.29 -34.50 43.08
C LYS A 2 -56.90 -34.63 42.45
N ARG A 3 -56.78 -35.51 41.45
CA ARG A 3 -55.59 -35.70 40.61
C ARG A 3 -55.95 -35.24 39.20
N ARG A 4 -54.94 -34.83 38.41
CA ARG A 4 -54.92 -34.42 36.99
C ARG A 4 -54.94 -32.89 36.81
N SER A 5 -54.05 -32.23 36.08
CA SER A 5 -52.99 -32.66 35.15
C SER A 5 -51.90 -31.58 35.06
N LEU A 6 -50.66 -31.90 35.44
CA LEU A 6 -49.48 -31.04 35.28
C LEU A 6 -48.81 -31.19 33.89
N ALA A 7 -49.50 -31.80 32.92
CA ALA A 7 -48.90 -32.22 31.65
C ALA A 7 -48.86 -31.13 30.56
N GLY A 8 -49.48 -29.96 30.77
CA GLY A 8 -49.56 -28.92 29.72
C GLY A 8 -48.37 -27.97 29.66
N ALA A 9 -47.69 -27.71 30.79
CA ALA A 9 -46.65 -26.68 30.86
C ALA A 9 -45.25 -27.19 30.45
N ALA A 10 -45.01 -28.50 30.52
CA ALA A 10 -43.70 -29.08 30.21
C ALA A 10 -43.42 -29.20 28.70
N LEU A 11 -44.47 -29.32 27.88
CA LEU A 11 -44.32 -29.52 26.43
C LEU A 11 -44.01 -28.21 25.68
N ALA A 12 -44.47 -27.07 26.19
CA ALA A 12 -44.22 -25.76 25.58
C ALA A 12 -42.78 -25.27 25.79
N LEU A 13 -42.16 -25.61 26.94
CA LEU A 13 -40.79 -25.22 27.24
C LEU A 13 -39.76 -26.03 26.43
N ALA A 14 -40.06 -27.30 26.13
CA ALA A 14 -39.18 -28.15 25.33
C ALA A 14 -39.11 -27.72 23.84
N LEU A 15 -40.21 -27.18 23.30
CA LEU A 15 -40.27 -26.72 21.90
C LEU A 15 -39.55 -25.37 21.69
N ALA A 16 -39.50 -24.52 22.72
CA ALA A 16 -38.78 -23.25 22.67
C ALA A 16 -37.25 -23.41 22.72
N LEU A 17 -36.73 -24.47 23.37
CA LEU A 17 -35.30 -24.77 23.42
C LEU A 17 -34.77 -25.47 22.15
N ALA A 18 -35.63 -26.13 21.37
CA ALA A 18 -35.22 -26.80 20.14
C ALA A 18 -34.92 -25.83 18.97
N LEU A 19 -35.50 -24.63 18.98
CA LEU A 19 -35.28 -23.61 17.95
C LEU A 19 -33.99 -22.78 18.15
N ALA A 20 -33.38 -22.83 19.34
CA ALA A 20 -32.11 -22.15 19.63
C ALA A 20 -30.87 -22.93 19.16
N ALA A 21 -31.02 -24.21 18.77
CA ALA A 21 -29.91 -25.09 18.42
C ALA A 21 -29.60 -25.18 16.91
N VAL A 22 -30.39 -24.55 16.03
CA VAL A 22 -30.21 -24.63 14.55
C VAL A 22 -29.49 -23.40 13.97
N GLY A 23 -29.03 -22.47 14.82
CA GLY A 23 -28.28 -21.28 14.39
C GLY A 23 -26.77 -21.44 14.26
N CYS A 24 -26.22 -22.63 14.53
CA CYS A 24 -24.78 -22.90 14.53
C CYS A 24 -24.38 -23.83 13.37
N ALA A 25 -24.52 -23.38 12.13
CA ALA A 25 -23.89 -24.08 11.01
C ALA A 25 -23.47 -23.10 9.93
N LYS A 26 -22.17 -23.11 9.65
CA LYS A 26 -21.44 -22.35 8.63
C LYS A 26 -21.07 -20.92 9.03
N LYS A 27 -20.10 -20.80 9.95
CA LYS A 27 -19.01 -19.85 9.67
C LYS A 27 -18.42 -20.27 8.33
N LYS A 28 -18.77 -19.53 7.27
CA LYS A 28 -17.96 -19.51 6.04
C LYS A 28 -16.54 -19.25 6.53
N GLN A 29 -15.65 -20.19 6.28
CA GLN A 29 -14.23 -19.95 6.42
C GLN A 29 -13.92 -18.88 5.36
N GLU A 30 -13.93 -17.63 5.79
CA GLU A 30 -13.50 -16.52 4.96
C GLU A 30 -12.06 -16.85 4.55
N PRO A 31 -11.73 -16.83 3.25
CA PRO A 31 -10.36 -17.10 2.83
C PRO A 31 -9.43 -16.19 3.64
N ALA A 32 -8.30 -16.74 4.09
CA ALA A 32 -7.33 -15.97 4.84
C ALA A 32 -7.04 -14.66 4.06
N PRO A 33 -7.02 -13.49 4.74
CA PRO A 33 -6.78 -12.23 4.07
C PRO A 33 -5.45 -12.33 3.30
N ALA A 34 -5.48 -11.91 2.04
CA ALA A 34 -4.28 -11.90 1.20
C ALA A 34 -3.19 -11.06 1.90
N PRO A 35 -1.91 -11.44 1.77
CA PRO A 35 -0.81 -10.66 2.33
C PRO A 35 -0.86 -9.24 1.77
N ALA A 36 -0.61 -8.23 2.61
CA ALA A 36 -0.73 -6.84 2.19
C ALA A 36 0.17 -6.50 0.98
N SER A 37 1.30 -7.18 0.84
CA SER A 37 2.20 -7.07 -0.31
C SER A 37 1.54 -7.39 -1.65
N SER A 38 0.46 -8.19 -1.68
CA SER A 38 -0.30 -8.46 -2.90
C SER A 38 -1.08 -7.23 -3.40
N ALA A 39 -1.14 -6.15 -2.63
CA ALA A 39 -1.72 -4.88 -3.04
C ALA A 39 -0.74 -4.00 -3.84
N LEU A 40 0.56 -4.34 -3.89
CA LEU A 40 1.51 -3.69 -4.77
C LEU A 40 1.24 -4.15 -6.21
N THR A 41 0.92 -3.20 -7.10
CA THR A 41 0.60 -3.48 -8.51
C THR A 41 1.62 -2.90 -9.48
N LEU A 42 2.71 -2.32 -8.98
CA LEU A 42 3.81 -1.84 -9.82
C LEU A 42 4.58 -3.03 -10.38
N THR A 43 4.82 -2.99 -11.69
CA THR A 43 5.66 -3.97 -12.37
C THR A 43 7.15 -3.68 -12.13
N GLU A 44 7.98 -4.72 -12.22
CA GLU A 44 9.45 -4.56 -12.17
C GLU A 44 9.98 -3.61 -13.25
N ILE A 45 9.34 -3.59 -14.43
CA ILE A 45 9.70 -2.70 -15.53
C ILE A 45 9.43 -1.24 -15.15
N GLU A 46 8.28 -0.93 -14.54
CA GLU A 46 7.97 0.42 -14.07
C GLU A 46 8.95 0.88 -12.99
N LEU A 47 9.26 0.01 -12.02
CA LEU A 47 10.23 0.33 -10.97
C LEU A 47 11.63 0.57 -11.54
N THR A 48 12.06 -0.25 -12.49
CA THR A 48 13.38 -0.09 -13.15
C THR A 48 13.45 1.23 -13.89
N ARG A 49 12.45 1.55 -14.73
CA ARG A 49 12.41 2.83 -15.45
C ARG A 49 12.37 4.03 -14.51
N GLY A 50 11.66 3.91 -13.39
CA GLY A 50 11.62 4.94 -12.36
C GLY A 50 12.98 5.21 -11.74
N LYS A 51 13.71 4.16 -11.37
CA LYS A 51 15.08 4.26 -10.82
C LYS A 51 16.05 4.87 -11.82
N GLU A 52 16.01 4.41 -13.08
CA GLU A 52 16.81 4.96 -14.17
C GLU A 52 16.53 6.45 -14.38
N ALA A 53 15.25 6.85 -14.34
CA ALA A 53 14.87 8.26 -14.46
C ALA A 53 15.40 9.12 -13.30
N CYS A 54 15.36 8.63 -12.07
CA CYS A 54 15.90 9.36 -10.92
C CYS A 54 17.42 9.50 -10.97
N ALA A 55 18.13 8.45 -11.37
CA ALA A 55 19.58 8.50 -11.59
C ALA A 55 19.94 9.51 -12.70
N ALA A 56 19.21 9.47 -13.82
CA ALA A 56 19.39 10.41 -14.91
C ALA A 56 19.10 11.86 -14.49
N TYR A 57 18.04 12.10 -13.71
CA TYR A 57 17.72 13.42 -13.17
C TYR A 57 18.84 13.95 -12.30
N GLN A 58 19.36 13.15 -11.36
CA GLN A 58 20.45 13.54 -10.48
C GLN A 58 21.69 13.93 -11.29
N GLN A 59 22.09 13.08 -12.24
CA GLN A 59 23.25 13.35 -13.08
C GLN A 59 23.07 14.67 -13.83
N GLN A 60 21.93 14.84 -14.52
CA GLN A 60 21.66 16.05 -15.30
C GLN A 60 21.56 17.31 -14.42
N ALA A 61 20.95 17.22 -13.24
CA ALA A 61 20.83 18.34 -12.31
C ALA A 61 22.22 18.80 -11.84
N CYS A 62 23.10 17.85 -11.52
CA CYS A 62 24.48 18.15 -11.11
C CYS A 62 25.36 18.65 -12.26
N GLU A 63 25.18 18.14 -13.47
CA GLU A 63 25.85 18.67 -14.65
C GLU A 63 25.37 20.08 -15.00
N ALA A 64 24.07 20.34 -14.90
CA ALA A 64 23.48 21.67 -15.11
C ALA A 64 23.99 22.68 -14.07
N ALA A 65 24.08 22.29 -12.79
CA ALA A 65 24.65 23.12 -11.73
C ALA A 65 26.12 23.51 -12.00
N LYS A 66 26.91 22.58 -12.56
CA LYS A 66 28.31 22.85 -12.95
C LYS A 66 28.40 23.78 -14.15
N ARG A 67 27.51 23.63 -15.14
CA ARG A 67 27.47 24.47 -16.34
C ARG A 67 26.98 25.90 -16.06
N HIS A 68 26.12 26.05 -15.06
CA HIS A 68 25.44 27.31 -14.73
C HIS A 68 25.62 27.67 -13.25
N PRO A 69 26.85 27.98 -12.81
CA PRO A 69 27.14 28.31 -11.40
C PRO A 69 26.41 29.58 -10.91
N GLU A 70 25.95 30.44 -11.82
CA GLU A 70 25.14 31.62 -11.53
C GLU A 70 23.69 31.30 -11.13
N ARG A 71 23.27 30.03 -11.27
CA ARG A 71 21.90 29.55 -11.03
C ARG A 71 21.85 28.68 -9.76
N PRO A 72 21.68 29.28 -8.56
CA PRO A 72 21.73 28.55 -7.29
C PRO A 72 20.63 27.48 -7.18
N GLU A 73 19.52 27.61 -7.91
CA GLU A 73 18.47 26.62 -7.94
C GLU A 73 18.91 25.28 -8.56
N LEU A 74 19.89 25.29 -9.48
CA LEU A 74 20.43 24.07 -10.07
C LEU A 74 21.39 23.37 -9.09
N ALA A 75 22.18 24.14 -8.34
CA ALA A 75 23.02 23.60 -7.27
C ALA A 75 22.17 22.94 -6.18
N GLU A 76 21.05 23.56 -5.80
CA GLU A 76 20.10 23.00 -4.84
C GLU A 76 19.41 21.74 -5.37
N ALA A 77 18.97 21.75 -6.64
CA ALA A 77 18.41 20.56 -7.29
C ALA A 77 19.41 19.39 -7.29
N CYS A 78 20.69 19.63 -7.62
CA CYS A 78 21.74 18.62 -7.52
C CYS A 78 21.91 18.09 -6.10
N ARG A 79 21.89 18.98 -5.09
CA ARG A 79 22.04 18.61 -3.68
C ARG A 79 20.89 17.74 -3.18
N LEU A 80 19.67 18.01 -3.63
CA LEU A 80 18.46 17.31 -3.18
C LEU A 80 18.11 16.07 -4.02
N ALA A 81 18.62 15.96 -5.25
CA ALA A 81 18.32 14.83 -6.13
C ALA A 81 18.55 13.43 -5.52
N PRO A 82 19.59 13.17 -4.71
CA PRO A 82 19.78 11.87 -4.04
C PRO A 82 18.59 11.46 -3.16
N ALA A 83 17.89 12.43 -2.54
CA ALA A 83 16.76 12.15 -1.67
C ALA A 83 15.56 11.52 -2.40
N LEU A 84 15.48 11.66 -3.72
CA LEU A 84 14.44 11.02 -4.53
C LEU A 84 14.66 9.51 -4.63
N GLU A 85 15.91 9.07 -4.78
CA GLU A 85 16.26 7.65 -4.80
C GLU A 85 16.01 7.01 -3.43
N ASP A 86 16.41 7.70 -2.36
CA ASP A 86 16.13 7.26 -0.98
C ASP A 86 14.63 7.16 -0.70
N ALA A 87 13.84 8.11 -1.19
CA ALA A 87 12.38 8.07 -1.07
C ALA A 87 11.77 6.89 -1.82
N MET A 88 12.27 6.57 -3.03
CA MET A 88 11.83 5.37 -3.75
C MET A 88 12.17 4.09 -2.99
N LYS A 89 13.41 3.98 -2.49
CA LYS A 89 13.85 2.82 -1.71
C LYS A 89 12.97 2.62 -0.47
N THR A 90 12.76 3.69 0.30
CA THR A 90 11.95 3.65 1.53
C THR A 90 10.51 3.22 1.24
N ALA A 91 9.89 3.79 0.19
CA ALA A 91 8.54 3.42 -0.19
C ALA A 91 8.46 1.95 -0.65
N LEU A 92 9.46 1.46 -1.39
CA LEU A 92 9.52 0.07 -1.81
C LEU A 92 9.68 -0.88 -0.61
N GLU A 93 10.53 -0.54 0.36
CA GLU A 93 10.71 -1.30 1.60
C GLU A 93 9.39 -1.39 2.39
N ILE A 94 8.66 -0.29 2.55
CA ILE A 94 7.33 -0.29 3.18
C ILE A 94 6.37 -1.20 2.42
N ALA A 95 6.34 -1.12 1.08
CA ALA A 95 5.42 -1.92 0.27
C ALA A 95 5.71 -3.44 0.35
N GLN A 96 6.96 -3.82 0.62
CA GLN A 96 7.40 -5.23 0.70
C GLN A 96 7.48 -5.76 2.14
N TYR A 97 7.38 -4.89 3.15
CA TYR A 97 7.51 -5.31 4.53
C TYR A 97 6.33 -6.22 4.95
N PRO A 98 6.60 -7.41 5.55
CA PRO A 98 5.54 -8.38 5.86
C PRO A 98 4.44 -7.88 6.78
N GLU A 99 4.75 -6.97 7.70
CA GLU A 99 3.80 -6.42 8.67
C GLU A 99 3.09 -5.14 8.18
N SER A 100 3.39 -4.68 6.96
CA SER A 100 2.69 -3.52 6.40
C SER A 100 1.22 -3.82 6.22
N THR A 101 0.35 -2.85 6.49
CA THR A 101 -1.07 -3.00 6.20
C THR A 101 -1.33 -2.76 4.71
N ARG A 102 -2.48 -3.22 4.20
CA ARG A 102 -2.91 -2.90 2.83
C ARG A 102 -2.91 -1.39 2.55
N ARG A 103 -3.25 -0.57 3.56
CA ARG A 103 -3.23 0.89 3.45
C ARG A 103 -1.81 1.41 3.24
N ASP A 104 -0.85 0.89 4.00
CA ASP A 104 0.55 1.30 3.92
C ASP A 104 1.14 0.96 2.56
N VAL A 105 0.84 -0.24 2.04
CA VAL A 105 1.27 -0.67 0.70
C VAL A 105 0.70 0.24 -0.40
N LEU A 106 -0.59 0.60 -0.32
CA LEU A 106 -1.21 1.51 -1.29
C LEU A 106 -0.62 2.93 -1.22
N GLN A 107 -0.35 3.43 -0.02
CA GLN A 107 0.26 4.74 0.18
C GLN A 107 1.71 4.76 -0.30
N ALA A 108 2.48 3.71 0.00
CA ALA A 108 3.84 3.53 -0.50
C ALA A 108 3.87 3.46 -2.03
N GLN A 109 2.93 2.75 -2.64
CA GLN A 109 2.80 2.70 -4.09
C GLN A 109 2.49 4.07 -4.71
N ASP A 110 1.61 4.86 -4.11
CA ASP A 110 1.34 6.23 -4.56
C ASP A 110 2.59 7.12 -4.45
N SER A 111 3.33 6.98 -3.34
CA SER A 111 4.62 7.66 -3.15
C SER A 111 5.62 7.27 -4.24
N LEU A 112 5.77 5.97 -4.55
CA LEU A 112 6.61 5.48 -5.63
C LEU A 112 6.25 6.14 -6.97
N ARG A 113 4.97 6.12 -7.35
CA ARG A 113 4.50 6.72 -8.62
C ARG A 113 4.78 8.21 -8.68
N LYS A 114 4.55 8.94 -7.59
CA LYS A 114 4.83 10.39 -7.51
C LYS A 114 6.32 10.68 -7.65
N THR A 115 7.18 9.94 -6.96
CA THR A 115 8.63 10.13 -7.07
C THR A 115 9.14 9.81 -8.47
N MET A 116 8.72 8.67 -9.05
CA MET A 116 9.09 8.30 -10.43
C MET A 116 8.64 9.37 -11.43
N LYS A 117 7.40 9.87 -11.29
CA LYS A 117 6.89 10.97 -12.12
C LYS A 117 7.76 12.23 -11.97
N HIS A 118 8.10 12.62 -10.75
CA HIS A 118 8.93 13.80 -10.49
C HIS A 118 10.31 13.69 -11.15
N CYS A 119 10.95 12.52 -11.06
CA CYS A 119 12.22 12.27 -11.73
C CYS A 119 12.10 12.37 -13.26
N LEU A 120 11.08 11.76 -13.86
CA LEU A 120 10.83 11.83 -15.30
C LEU A 120 10.58 13.27 -15.79
N GLU A 121 9.74 14.02 -15.09
CA GLU A 121 9.49 15.43 -15.38
C GLU A 121 10.76 16.28 -15.21
N GLY A 122 11.57 15.97 -14.19
CA GLY A 122 12.85 16.61 -13.95
C GLY A 122 13.84 16.42 -15.11
N VAL A 123 14.00 15.18 -15.58
CA VAL A 123 14.81 14.86 -16.77
C VAL A 123 14.32 15.64 -17.99
N ALA A 124 13.02 15.61 -18.27
CA ALA A 124 12.46 16.31 -19.43
C ALA A 124 12.70 17.83 -19.35
N LYS A 125 12.57 18.42 -18.16
CA LYS A 125 12.79 19.85 -17.94
C LYS A 125 14.25 20.27 -18.08
N LEU A 126 15.20 19.40 -17.72
CA LEU A 126 16.63 19.68 -17.83
C LEU A 126 17.17 19.43 -19.24
N ALA A 127 16.60 18.48 -19.98
CA ALA A 127 16.96 18.23 -21.37
C ALA A 127 16.56 19.36 -22.33
N GLY A 128 15.59 20.20 -21.94
CA GLY A 128 15.13 21.35 -22.72
C GLY A 128 15.84 22.68 -22.42
N GLN A 129 16.88 22.67 -21.58
CA GLN A 129 17.68 23.85 -21.19
C GLN A 129 19.10 23.78 -21.77
#